data_AF-A0A5B9MEL8-F1
#
_entry.id   AF-A0A5B9MEL8-F1
#
_cell.length_a   1.000
_cell.length_b   1.000
_cell.length_c   1.000
_cell.angle_alpha   90.00
_cell.angle_beta   90.00
_cell.angle_gamma   90.00
#
_symmetry.space_group_name_H-M   'P 1'
#
loop_
_entity.id
_entity.type
_entity.pdbx_description
1 polymer ?
#
loop_
_entity_poly.entity_id
_entity_poly.type
_entity_poly.pdbx_seq_one_letter_code
_entity_poly.pdbx_strand_id
1 'polypeptide(L)'
;MSPRIRCLLWLATILTAEHAAGQEEVPTKDQRERWVGVYHEEAAAYEMIRQVDTAEVLQLVPTPILTFTNPIRVRDTHGAAFVWTSDGRPEVVGAIWSVVSPEDSTRRRLSHEFHSLSLAPIHSEHEPRQSSRGIVPDWITEQPGIRPAKIPGAPAPARTENLRLTQMRRLARDFQGIIPSGLPDGQGSLRLLAQPIYRYQSQRHQVIDGGVFAFVMGTDPELILLIEAVESADGPQWRFAAVQLSNLPLQLDYKDSRVWECERAVPYVGNLPHFMYWGVSERDRVIQ
;
A
#
# COMPACT_ATOMS: atom_id res chain seq x y z
N MET A 1 -43.22 65.72 -42.27
CA MET A 1 -42.89 64.79 -43.36
C MET A 1 -41.70 63.95 -42.93
N SER A 2 -41.80 62.62 -42.99
CA SER A 2 -40.72 61.63 -42.79
C SER A 2 -39.57 61.87 -43.81
N PRO A 3 -38.31 61.37 -43.63
CA PRO A 3 -38.02 60.01 -43.16
C PRO A 3 -36.91 59.83 -42.11
N ARG A 4 -37.04 58.69 -41.44
CA ARG A 4 -36.06 57.97 -40.62
C ARG A 4 -34.82 57.59 -41.44
N ILE A 5 -33.64 57.51 -40.81
CA ILE A 5 -32.68 56.39 -40.96
C ILE A 5 -31.74 56.41 -39.74
N ARG A 6 -31.65 55.22 -39.12
CA ARG A 6 -30.77 54.85 -38.01
C ARG A 6 -29.34 54.62 -38.56
N CYS A 7 -28.30 54.96 -37.80
CA CYS A 7 -27.05 54.19 -37.90
C CYS A 7 -26.38 54.07 -36.54
N LEU A 8 -26.16 52.81 -36.17
CA LEU A 8 -25.71 52.33 -34.87
C LEU A 8 -24.23 52.65 -34.62
N LEU A 9 -23.93 53.00 -33.37
CA LEU A 9 -22.62 52.87 -32.75
C LEU A 9 -22.23 51.38 -32.71
N TRP A 10 -21.14 51.00 -33.38
CA TRP A 10 -20.46 49.74 -33.12
C TRP A 10 -19.45 49.97 -31.99
N LEU A 11 -19.79 49.53 -30.79
CA LEU A 11 -18.82 49.29 -29.72
C LEU A 11 -18.18 47.93 -30.02
N ALA A 12 -16.88 47.92 -30.32
CA ALA A 12 -16.10 46.69 -30.35
C ALA A 12 -15.83 46.24 -28.91
N THR A 13 -16.61 45.29 -28.41
CA THR A 13 -16.31 44.56 -27.18
C THR A 13 -15.16 43.60 -27.48
N ILE A 14 -13.97 43.95 -27.00
CA ILE A 14 -12.84 43.02 -26.91
C ILE A 14 -13.21 42.00 -25.82
N LEU A 15 -13.71 40.84 -26.23
CA LEU A 15 -13.76 39.65 -25.40
C LEU A 15 -12.32 39.13 -25.26
N THR A 16 -11.58 39.65 -24.28
CA THR A 16 -10.45 38.89 -23.73
C THR A 16 -11.04 37.67 -23.05
N ALA A 17 -10.93 36.51 -23.71
CA ALA A 17 -11.14 35.23 -23.07
C ALA A 17 -10.12 35.11 -21.94
N GLU A 18 -10.54 35.45 -20.74
CA GLU A 18 -9.84 35.04 -19.52
C GLU A 18 -9.69 33.52 -19.60
N HIS A 19 -8.45 33.07 -19.70
CA HIS A 19 -8.08 31.69 -19.43
C HIS A 19 -8.56 31.41 -18.01
N ALA A 20 -9.72 30.77 -17.88
CA ALA A 20 -10.12 30.12 -16.65
C ALA A 20 -8.99 29.13 -16.33
N ALA A 21 -8.23 29.44 -15.28
CA ALA A 21 -7.28 28.51 -14.69
C ALA A 21 -8.02 27.18 -14.51
N GLY A 22 -7.55 26.15 -15.22
CA GLY A 22 -8.25 24.88 -15.35
C GLY A 22 -8.62 24.33 -13.99
N GLN A 23 -9.90 24.07 -13.78
CA GLN A 23 -10.34 23.19 -12.71
C GLN A 23 -9.59 21.86 -12.90
N GLU A 24 -8.83 21.43 -11.90
CA GLU A 24 -8.20 20.10 -11.93
C GLU A 24 -9.29 19.06 -12.19
N GLU A 25 -9.27 18.48 -13.39
CA GLU A 25 -10.27 17.51 -13.79
C GLU A 25 -10.07 16.25 -12.93
N VAL A 26 -11.08 15.95 -12.10
CA VAL A 26 -11.08 14.77 -11.23
C VAL A 26 -11.02 13.53 -12.12
N PRO A 27 -10.06 12.60 -11.91
CA PRO A 27 -9.93 11.44 -12.76
C PRO A 27 -11.24 10.64 -12.85
N THR A 28 -11.58 10.15 -14.04
CA THR A 28 -12.74 9.29 -14.25
C THR A 28 -12.50 7.91 -13.64
N LYS A 29 -13.56 7.10 -13.51
CA LYS A 29 -13.44 5.71 -13.06
C LYS A 29 -12.55 4.90 -14.00
N ASP A 30 -12.77 5.03 -15.31
CA ASP A 30 -12.01 4.31 -16.34
C ASP A 30 -10.53 4.72 -16.35
N GLN A 31 -10.22 5.98 -16.04
CA GLN A 31 -8.84 6.43 -15.89
C GLN A 31 -8.18 5.77 -14.67
N ARG A 32 -8.87 5.70 -13.52
CA ARG A 32 -8.35 5.00 -12.33
C ARG A 32 -8.12 3.51 -12.59
N GLU A 33 -9.04 2.85 -13.31
CA GLU A 33 -8.89 1.43 -13.68
C GLU A 33 -7.68 1.20 -14.60
N ARG A 34 -7.46 2.07 -15.59
CA ARG A 34 -6.24 2.04 -16.43
C ARG A 34 -4.97 2.19 -15.59
N TRP A 35 -4.96 3.10 -14.61
CA TRP A 35 -3.83 3.25 -13.68
C TRP A 35 -3.58 2.00 -12.85
N VAL A 36 -4.62 1.35 -12.35
CA VAL A 36 -4.49 0.09 -11.62
C VAL A 36 -3.89 -1.00 -12.51
N GLY A 37 -4.23 -1.02 -13.81
CA GLY A 37 -3.61 -1.91 -14.80
C GLY A 37 -2.10 -1.72 -14.88
N VAL A 38 -1.63 -0.47 -14.99
CA VAL A 38 -0.18 -0.17 -14.98
C VAL A 38 0.47 -0.60 -13.68
N TYR A 39 -0.16 -0.38 -12.52
CA TYR A 39 0.39 -0.80 -11.24
C TYR A 39 0.53 -2.32 -11.14
N HIS A 40 -0.44 -3.05 -11.71
CA HIS A 40 -0.37 -4.50 -11.79
C HIS A 40 0.77 -4.96 -12.72
N GLU A 41 0.96 -4.35 -13.88
CA GLU A 41 2.09 -4.65 -14.77
C GLU A 41 3.43 -4.43 -14.07
N GLU A 42 3.58 -3.32 -13.33
CA GLU A 42 4.79 -3.03 -12.57
C GLU A 42 5.01 -4.04 -11.43
N ALA A 43 3.95 -4.48 -10.74
CA ALA A 43 4.03 -5.53 -9.72
C ALA A 43 4.40 -6.90 -10.35
N ALA A 44 3.79 -7.26 -11.46
CA ALA A 44 4.04 -8.52 -12.16
C ALA A 44 5.45 -8.62 -12.76
N ALA A 45 6.14 -7.49 -12.93
CA ALA A 45 7.53 -7.44 -13.37
C ALA A 45 8.55 -7.77 -12.27
N TYR A 46 8.10 -8.11 -11.05
CA TYR A 46 8.96 -8.66 -9.99
C TYR A 46 8.77 -10.16 -9.87
N GLU A 47 9.88 -10.89 -9.93
CA GLU A 47 9.95 -12.23 -9.41
C GLU A 47 10.39 -12.16 -7.94
N MET A 48 9.49 -12.50 -7.02
CA MET A 48 9.77 -12.50 -5.59
C MET A 48 10.14 -13.92 -5.15
N ILE A 49 11.29 -14.08 -4.53
CA ILE A 49 11.88 -15.39 -4.21
C ILE A 49 12.10 -15.49 -2.71
N ARG A 50 11.47 -16.48 -2.09
CA ARG A 50 11.65 -16.82 -0.68
C ARG A 50 12.84 -17.76 -0.50
N GLN A 51 13.80 -17.34 0.30
CA GLN A 51 15.05 -18.04 0.54
C GLN A 51 14.92 -19.03 1.70
N VAL A 52 14.51 -20.25 1.39
CA VAL A 52 14.60 -21.42 2.29
C VAL A 52 15.57 -22.44 1.70
N ASP A 53 15.71 -23.62 2.30
CA ASP A 53 16.64 -24.67 1.83
C ASP A 53 16.56 -24.92 0.31
N THR A 54 15.34 -24.86 -0.23
CA THR A 54 15.09 -24.78 -1.67
C THR A 54 14.38 -23.47 -1.98
N ALA A 55 15.01 -22.57 -2.74
CA ALA A 55 14.43 -21.30 -3.14
C ALA A 55 13.02 -21.48 -3.76
N GLU A 56 12.08 -20.66 -3.32
CA GLU A 56 10.68 -20.75 -3.72
C GLU A 56 10.24 -19.43 -4.38
N VAL A 57 9.86 -19.50 -5.65
CA VAL A 57 9.24 -18.36 -6.35
C VAL A 57 7.81 -18.18 -5.85
N LEU A 58 7.52 -16.96 -5.39
CA LEU A 58 6.23 -16.59 -4.82
C LEU A 58 5.22 -16.23 -5.92
N GLN A 59 3.95 -16.53 -5.65
CA GLN A 59 2.86 -16.25 -6.58
C GLN A 59 2.23 -14.89 -6.28
N LEU A 60 2.28 -13.98 -7.25
CA LEU A 60 1.52 -12.73 -7.21
C LEU A 60 0.01 -13.02 -7.24
N VAL A 61 -0.75 -12.45 -6.30
CA VAL A 61 -2.21 -12.47 -6.36
C VAL A 61 -2.67 -11.59 -7.54
N PRO A 62 -3.48 -12.12 -8.49
CA PRO A 62 -3.78 -11.43 -9.75
C PRO A 62 -4.54 -10.11 -9.63
N THR A 63 -5.18 -9.86 -8.48
CA THR A 63 -5.92 -8.63 -8.21
C THR A 63 -5.28 -7.88 -7.06
N PRO A 64 -5.16 -6.55 -7.13
CA PRO A 64 -4.70 -5.77 -5.99
C PRO A 64 -5.62 -6.01 -4.79
N ILE A 65 -5.03 -6.11 -3.60
CA ILE A 65 -5.75 -6.32 -2.35
C ILE A 65 -6.34 -5.01 -1.78
N LEU A 66 -5.86 -3.87 -2.27
CA LEU A 66 -6.38 -2.56 -1.94
C LEU A 66 -6.05 -1.57 -3.08
N THR A 67 -6.98 -0.69 -3.43
CA THR A 67 -6.69 0.52 -4.20
C THR A 67 -6.90 1.73 -3.29
N PHE A 68 -6.06 2.75 -3.45
CA PHE A 68 -6.04 3.87 -2.53
C PHE A 68 -5.74 5.19 -3.22
N THR A 69 -6.23 6.25 -2.59
CA THR A 69 -5.81 7.62 -2.80
C THR A 69 -5.38 8.25 -1.48
N ASN A 70 -4.47 9.20 -1.56
CA ASN A 70 -4.04 9.97 -0.40
C ASN A 70 -4.12 11.47 -0.70
N PRO A 71 -5.23 12.15 -0.34
CA PRO A 71 -5.34 13.59 -0.51
C PRO A 71 -4.60 14.36 0.60
N ILE A 72 -4.21 13.68 1.69
CA ILE A 72 -3.45 14.28 2.79
C ILE A 72 -1.97 14.38 2.40
N ARG A 73 -1.45 13.39 1.67
CA ARG A 73 -0.11 13.46 1.06
C ARG A 73 -0.13 14.27 -0.25
N VAL A 74 1.03 14.83 -0.58
CA VAL A 74 1.26 15.78 -1.68
C VAL A 74 0.95 15.15 -3.06
N ARG A 75 0.50 15.98 -4.03
CA ARG A 75 0.45 15.67 -5.49
C ARG A 75 -0.49 14.52 -5.93
N ASP A 76 -1.72 14.50 -5.42
CA ASP A 76 -2.80 13.60 -5.91
C ASP A 76 -2.34 12.14 -5.97
N THR A 77 -2.00 11.55 -4.82
CA THR A 77 -1.49 10.17 -4.79
C THR A 77 -2.60 9.17 -5.16
N HIS A 78 -2.30 8.25 -6.08
CA HIS A 78 -3.15 7.12 -6.44
C HIS A 78 -2.29 5.85 -6.52
N GLY A 79 -2.73 4.76 -5.89
CA GLY A 79 -1.93 3.54 -5.83
C GLY A 79 -2.77 2.28 -5.61
N ALA A 80 -2.07 1.15 -5.66
CA ALA A 80 -2.61 -0.16 -5.36
C ALA A 80 -1.62 -0.99 -4.55
N ALA A 81 -2.15 -1.81 -3.63
CA ALA A 81 -1.38 -2.76 -2.86
C ALA A 81 -1.55 -4.18 -3.41
N PHE A 82 -0.46 -4.94 -3.43
CA PHE A 82 -0.35 -6.28 -3.98
C PHE A 82 0.29 -7.21 -2.94
N VAL A 83 0.06 -8.51 -3.09
CA VAL A 83 0.70 -9.54 -2.26
C VAL A 83 1.24 -10.68 -3.11
N TRP A 84 2.41 -11.17 -2.72
CA TRP A 84 3.01 -12.39 -3.25
C TRP A 84 2.93 -13.46 -2.17
N THR A 85 2.65 -14.69 -2.57
CA THR A 85 2.22 -15.75 -1.66
C THR A 85 3.00 -17.05 -1.86
N SER A 86 3.13 -17.81 -0.77
CA SER A 86 3.52 -19.22 -0.78
C SER A 86 2.36 -20.03 -0.20
N ASP A 87 1.78 -20.95 -0.99
CA ASP A 87 0.61 -21.74 -0.57
C ASP A 87 -0.56 -20.87 -0.05
N GLY A 88 -0.78 -19.71 -0.68
CA GLY A 88 -1.80 -18.72 -0.29
C GLY A 88 -1.45 -17.85 0.93
N ARG A 89 -0.40 -18.18 1.71
CA ARG A 89 0.08 -17.31 2.78
C ARG A 89 0.82 -16.11 2.18
N PRO A 90 0.53 -14.86 2.60
CA PRO A 90 1.26 -13.69 2.12
C PRO A 90 2.68 -13.66 2.68
N GLU A 91 3.66 -13.60 1.78
CA GLU A 91 5.09 -13.58 2.08
C GLU A 91 5.72 -12.23 1.75
N VAL A 92 5.10 -11.45 0.86
CA VAL A 92 5.45 -10.05 0.57
C VAL A 92 4.17 -9.24 0.40
N VAL A 93 4.16 -8.03 0.93
CA VAL A 93 3.20 -6.98 0.57
C VAL A 93 3.94 -5.85 -0.13
N GLY A 94 3.34 -5.28 -1.17
CA GLY A 94 3.89 -4.12 -1.84
C GLY A 94 2.84 -3.10 -2.24
N ALA A 95 3.22 -1.84 -2.28
CA ALA A 95 2.44 -0.74 -2.80
C ALA A 95 3.12 -0.19 -4.06
N ILE A 96 2.36 -0.08 -5.14
CA ILE A 96 2.76 0.60 -6.37
C ILE A 96 1.85 1.82 -6.49
N TRP A 97 2.43 3.01 -6.52
CA TRP A 97 1.66 4.24 -6.61
C TRP A 97 2.30 5.22 -7.56
N SER A 98 1.52 6.24 -7.92
CA SER A 98 2.02 7.37 -8.66
C SER A 98 1.50 8.68 -8.12
N VAL A 99 2.32 9.72 -8.30
CA VAL A 99 1.99 11.12 -8.02
C VAL A 99 2.13 11.94 -9.29
N VAL A 100 1.38 13.04 -9.41
CA VAL A 100 1.57 13.98 -10.52
C VAL A 100 3.00 14.53 -10.49
N SER A 101 3.67 14.57 -11.64
CA SER A 101 5.06 15.02 -11.69
C SER A 101 5.18 16.50 -11.33
N PRO A 102 6.17 16.90 -10.51
CA PRO A 102 6.48 18.31 -10.26
C PRO A 102 6.83 19.11 -11.52
N GLU A 103 7.52 18.46 -12.45
CA GLU A 103 8.16 19.03 -13.64
C GLU A 103 7.22 19.04 -14.84
N ASP A 104 6.26 18.10 -14.88
CA ASP A 104 5.29 17.97 -15.96
C ASP A 104 3.96 17.44 -15.41
N SER A 105 2.98 18.32 -15.25
CA SER A 105 1.66 18.00 -14.72
C SER A 105 0.82 17.10 -15.64
N THR A 106 1.27 16.86 -16.88
CA THR A 106 0.68 15.91 -17.82
C THR A 106 1.20 14.49 -17.60
N ARG A 107 2.15 14.28 -16.68
CA ARG A 107 2.74 12.98 -16.37
C ARG A 107 2.58 12.62 -14.89
N ARG A 108 2.70 11.33 -14.59
CA ARG A 108 2.77 10.80 -13.23
C ARG A 108 4.04 9.96 -13.05
N ARG A 109 4.65 10.11 -11.88
CA ARG A 109 5.85 9.38 -11.45
C ARG A 109 5.48 8.17 -10.63
N LEU A 110 5.94 7.00 -11.05
CA LEU A 110 5.71 5.76 -10.32
C LEU A 110 6.75 5.57 -9.23
N SER A 111 6.30 4.99 -8.12
CA SER A 111 7.10 4.70 -6.94
C SER A 111 6.63 3.37 -6.36
N HIS A 112 7.57 2.59 -5.84
CA HIS A 112 7.29 1.25 -5.32
C HIS A 112 7.79 1.14 -3.89
N GLU A 113 7.09 0.31 -3.13
CA GLU A 113 7.39 0.00 -1.75
C GLU A 113 7.02 -1.45 -1.50
N PHE A 114 7.87 -2.16 -0.77
CA PHE A 114 7.70 -3.56 -0.44
C PHE A 114 8.06 -3.77 1.02
N HIS A 115 7.39 -4.73 1.64
CA HIS A 115 7.80 -5.28 2.92
C HIS A 115 7.69 -6.80 2.89
N SER A 116 8.71 -7.48 3.41
CA SER A 116 8.67 -8.92 3.63
C SER A 116 7.69 -9.23 4.78
N LEU A 117 6.76 -10.14 4.52
CA LEU A 117 5.89 -10.79 5.51
C LEU A 117 6.36 -12.22 5.83
N SER A 118 7.54 -12.56 5.33
CA SER A 118 8.07 -13.91 5.40
C SER A 118 8.78 -14.18 6.71
N LEU A 119 8.76 -15.45 7.11
CA LEU A 119 9.63 -16.00 8.16
C LEU A 119 11.02 -16.36 7.65
N ALA A 120 11.27 -16.15 6.35
CA ALA A 120 12.55 -16.37 5.69
C ALA A 120 12.98 -15.08 4.96
N PRO A 121 14.25 -15.00 4.53
CA PRO A 121 14.69 -13.91 3.68
C PRO A 121 13.98 -13.89 2.32
N ILE A 122 13.84 -12.71 1.73
CA ILE A 122 13.23 -12.46 0.42
C ILE A 122 14.26 -11.84 -0.50
N HIS A 123 14.38 -12.36 -1.72
CA HIS A 123 15.08 -11.72 -2.83
C HIS A 123 14.06 -11.32 -3.88
N SER A 124 14.29 -10.21 -4.58
CA SER A 124 13.55 -9.89 -5.80
C SER A 124 14.48 -9.87 -7.00
N GLU A 125 13.95 -10.34 -8.13
CA GLU A 125 14.55 -10.18 -9.45
C GLU A 125 13.63 -9.31 -10.31
N HIS A 126 14.21 -8.37 -11.04
CA HIS A 126 13.53 -7.51 -12.00
C HIS A 126 14.54 -6.95 -13.01
N GLU A 127 14.05 -6.53 -14.19
CA GLU A 127 14.89 -5.77 -15.13
C GLU A 127 15.49 -4.53 -14.45
N PRO A 128 16.72 -4.10 -14.82
CA PRO A 128 17.35 -2.94 -14.20
C PRO A 128 16.45 -1.69 -14.25
N ARG A 129 16.28 -1.04 -13.11
CA ARG A 129 15.43 0.15 -12.95
C ARG A 129 16.27 1.36 -12.61
N GLN A 130 15.90 2.49 -13.20
CA GLN A 130 16.52 3.78 -12.94
C GLN A 130 15.51 4.67 -12.21
N SER A 131 15.91 5.17 -11.05
CA SER A 131 15.17 6.16 -10.29
C SER A 131 15.72 7.58 -10.50
N SER A 132 15.02 8.56 -9.96
CA SER A 132 15.51 9.93 -9.81
C SER A 132 16.84 10.05 -9.03
N ARG A 133 17.24 9.01 -8.28
CA ARG A 133 18.48 9.00 -7.46
C ARG A 133 19.56 8.05 -7.97
N GLY A 134 19.37 7.39 -9.10
CA GLY A 134 20.32 6.38 -9.59
C GLY A 134 19.65 5.05 -9.88
N ILE A 135 20.49 4.05 -10.16
CA ILE A 135 20.07 2.65 -10.30
C ILE A 135 19.38 2.22 -9.01
N VAL A 136 18.21 1.59 -9.14
CA VAL A 136 17.50 0.97 -8.03
C VAL A 136 18.26 -0.29 -7.63
N PRO A 137 18.69 -0.44 -6.36
CA PRO A 137 19.37 -1.65 -5.94
C PRO A 137 18.42 -2.84 -5.91
N ASP A 138 18.95 -4.04 -6.03
CA ASP A 138 18.20 -5.27 -5.80
C ASP A 138 17.68 -5.31 -4.35
N TRP A 139 16.50 -5.91 -4.17
CA TRP A 139 15.94 -6.14 -2.84
C TRP A 139 16.30 -7.54 -2.36
N ILE A 140 17.25 -7.64 -1.43
CA ILE A 140 17.83 -8.87 -0.91
C ILE A 140 17.84 -8.76 0.61
N THR A 141 16.79 -9.20 1.27
CA THR A 141 16.74 -9.17 2.73
C THR A 141 17.66 -10.26 3.29
N GLU A 142 18.31 -9.99 4.43
CA GLU A 142 19.15 -11.00 5.11
C GLU A 142 18.41 -11.68 6.28
N GLN A 143 17.26 -11.16 6.66
CA GLN A 143 16.50 -11.58 7.83
C GLN A 143 15.00 -11.77 7.52
N PRO A 144 14.28 -12.54 8.36
CA PRO A 144 12.82 -12.61 8.30
C PRO A 144 12.19 -11.22 8.39
N GLY A 145 11.11 -11.02 7.64
CA GLY A 145 10.39 -9.75 7.63
C GLY A 145 9.45 -9.54 8.81
N ILE A 146 9.04 -10.62 9.47
CA ILE A 146 8.18 -10.58 10.65
C ILE A 146 8.65 -11.52 11.76
N ARG A 147 8.22 -11.20 12.98
CA ARG A 147 8.33 -12.09 14.15
C ARG A 147 6.94 -12.25 14.77
N PRO A 148 6.19 -13.30 14.40
CA PRO A 148 4.85 -13.49 14.92
C PRO A 148 4.85 -13.68 16.44
N ALA A 149 3.97 -12.97 17.13
CA ALA A 149 3.78 -13.07 18.57
C ALA A 149 2.37 -13.56 18.89
N LYS A 150 2.20 -14.24 20.02
CA LYS A 150 0.87 -14.64 20.52
C LYS A 150 0.06 -13.39 20.85
N ILE A 151 -1.23 -13.36 20.50
CA ILE A 151 -2.11 -12.28 20.96
C ILE A 151 -2.48 -12.51 22.44
N PRO A 152 -2.11 -11.62 23.38
CA PRO A 152 -2.36 -11.83 24.80
C PRO A 152 -3.85 -11.95 25.13
N GLY A 153 -4.23 -13.01 25.83
CA GLY A 153 -5.61 -13.24 26.25
C GLY A 153 -6.60 -13.53 25.12
N ALA A 154 -6.13 -13.80 23.89
CA ALA A 154 -7.01 -14.21 22.81
C ALA A 154 -7.68 -15.56 23.11
N PRO A 155 -8.97 -15.74 22.78
CA PRO A 155 -9.63 -17.03 22.93
C PRO A 155 -9.05 -18.06 21.95
N ALA A 156 -9.34 -19.34 22.14
CA ALA A 156 -9.02 -20.34 21.11
C ALA A 156 -9.69 -19.98 19.77
N PRO A 157 -9.02 -20.24 18.63
CA PRO A 157 -9.63 -20.13 17.31
C PRO A 157 -10.93 -20.92 17.23
N ALA A 158 -11.98 -20.30 16.70
CA ALA A 158 -13.28 -20.93 16.56
C ALA A 158 -13.24 -22.06 15.52
N ARG A 159 -14.16 -23.02 15.67
CA ARG A 159 -14.23 -24.21 14.81
C ARG A 159 -14.61 -23.89 13.36
N THR A 160 -15.47 -22.91 13.14
CA THR A 160 -15.95 -22.54 11.80
C THR A 160 -15.26 -21.28 11.28
N GLU A 161 -15.08 -21.22 9.96
CA GLU A 161 -14.44 -20.09 9.28
C GLU A 161 -15.15 -18.76 9.53
N ASN A 162 -16.48 -18.73 9.54
CA ASN A 162 -17.23 -17.49 9.76
C ASN A 162 -17.04 -16.95 11.18
N LEU A 163 -16.94 -17.84 12.18
CA LEU A 163 -16.67 -17.45 13.56
C LEU A 163 -15.21 -17.00 13.73
N ARG A 164 -14.25 -17.65 13.05
CA ARG A 164 -12.86 -17.20 13.02
C ARG A 164 -12.71 -15.82 12.40
N LEU A 165 -13.39 -15.52 11.30
CA LEU A 165 -13.41 -14.17 10.74
C LEU A 165 -13.96 -13.15 11.74
N THR A 166 -15.02 -13.49 12.46
CA THR A 166 -15.60 -12.63 13.49
C THR A 166 -14.60 -12.39 14.63
N GLN A 167 -13.88 -13.43 15.06
CA GLN A 167 -12.79 -13.32 16.04
C GLN A 167 -11.65 -12.45 15.53
N MET A 168 -11.12 -12.68 14.32
CA MET A 168 -10.04 -11.87 13.73
C MET A 168 -10.41 -10.39 13.70
N ARG A 169 -11.61 -10.05 13.24
CA ARG A 169 -12.07 -8.65 13.17
C ARG A 169 -12.24 -8.03 14.56
N ARG A 170 -12.61 -8.82 15.57
CA ARG A 170 -12.63 -8.35 16.96
C ARG A 170 -11.22 -8.11 17.48
N LEU A 171 -10.31 -9.06 17.27
CA LEU A 171 -8.90 -8.96 17.69
C LEU A 171 -8.21 -7.76 17.02
N ALA A 172 -8.42 -7.54 15.72
CA ALA A 172 -7.86 -6.40 14.99
C ALA A 172 -8.29 -5.05 15.58
N ARG A 173 -9.53 -4.91 16.06
CA ARG A 173 -10.03 -3.66 16.67
C ARG A 173 -9.43 -3.35 18.03
N ASP A 174 -8.82 -4.33 18.70
CA ASP A 174 -8.10 -4.12 19.96
C ASP A 174 -6.68 -3.57 19.73
N PHE A 175 -6.25 -3.48 18.46
CA PHE A 175 -5.00 -2.83 18.06
C PHE A 175 -5.21 -1.39 17.62
N GLN A 176 -4.22 -0.54 17.87
CA GLN A 176 -4.19 0.86 17.45
C GLN A 176 -2.87 1.19 16.76
N GLY A 177 -2.92 1.54 15.48
CA GLY A 177 -1.78 2.05 14.72
C GLY A 177 -1.62 3.56 14.94
N ILE A 178 -0.38 4.00 15.17
CA ILE A 178 -0.07 5.39 15.55
C ILE A 178 1.15 5.87 14.77
N ILE A 179 1.08 7.10 14.25
CA ILE A 179 2.26 7.87 13.87
C ILE A 179 2.67 8.73 15.08
N PRO A 180 3.89 8.57 15.62
CA PRO A 180 4.35 9.32 16.78
C PRO A 180 4.21 10.85 16.63
N SER A 181 4.05 11.54 17.77
CA SER A 181 3.89 13.01 17.79
C SER A 181 5.19 13.75 17.49
N GLY A 182 5.08 15.00 17.03
CA GLY A 182 6.23 15.89 16.79
C GLY A 182 6.81 15.79 15.39
N LEU A 183 6.13 15.10 14.47
CA LEU A 183 6.58 14.93 13.09
C LEU A 183 5.90 15.94 12.16
N PRO A 184 6.65 16.60 11.26
CA PRO A 184 6.12 17.61 10.36
C PRO A 184 5.24 17.04 9.24
N ASP A 185 5.39 15.77 8.91
CA ASP A 185 4.72 15.06 7.82
C ASP A 185 3.51 14.21 8.27
N GLY A 186 3.13 14.31 9.54
CA GLY A 186 1.91 13.70 10.08
C GLY A 186 2.12 13.13 11.49
N GLN A 187 1.08 13.17 12.32
CA GLN A 187 1.05 12.53 13.64
C GLN A 187 -0.38 12.09 13.98
N GLY A 188 -0.51 11.12 14.88
CA GLY A 188 -1.79 10.70 15.44
C GLY A 188 -2.20 9.27 15.07
N SER A 189 -3.45 8.92 15.36
CA SER A 189 -3.96 7.56 15.15
C SER A 189 -4.32 7.30 13.69
N LEU A 190 -3.90 6.14 13.19
CA LEU A 190 -4.30 5.61 11.89
C LEU A 190 -5.65 4.92 11.98
N ARG A 191 -6.44 4.99 10.91
CA ARG A 191 -7.75 4.35 10.84
C ARG A 191 -7.60 2.88 10.45
N LEU A 192 -8.13 1.97 11.24
CA LEU A 192 -8.19 0.54 10.87
C LEU A 192 -9.23 0.30 9.77
N LEU A 193 -8.85 -0.45 8.71
CA LEU A 193 -9.80 -1.13 7.84
C LEU A 193 -10.27 -2.42 8.54
N ALA A 194 -11.48 -2.39 9.09
CA ALA A 194 -12.01 -3.45 9.95
C ALA A 194 -12.39 -4.76 9.21
N GLN A 195 -12.18 -4.81 7.90
CA GLN A 195 -12.25 -6.04 7.09
C GLN A 195 -10.81 -6.38 6.67
N PRO A 196 -10.43 -7.66 6.68
CA PRO A 196 -9.14 -8.03 6.10
C PRO A 196 -9.13 -7.65 4.62
N ILE A 197 -8.07 -6.99 4.18
CA ILE A 197 -7.82 -6.66 2.77
C ILE A 197 -7.35 -7.90 2.00
N TYR A 198 -6.86 -8.92 2.71
CA TYR A 198 -6.56 -10.24 2.16
C TYR A 198 -6.84 -11.31 3.21
N ARG A 199 -7.53 -12.39 2.86
CA ARG A 199 -7.83 -13.53 3.75
C ARG A 199 -7.35 -14.82 3.10
N TYR A 200 -6.74 -15.69 3.90
CA TYR A 200 -6.09 -16.90 3.40
C TYR A 200 -6.16 -18.05 4.41
N GLN A 201 -5.85 -19.24 3.92
CA GLN A 201 -5.52 -20.43 4.68
C GLN A 201 -4.28 -21.01 4.04
N SER A 202 -3.44 -21.70 4.81
CA SER A 202 -2.29 -22.42 4.26
C SER A 202 -1.99 -23.64 5.10
N GLN A 203 -2.14 -24.82 4.49
CA GLN A 203 -1.81 -26.06 5.17
C GLN A 203 -0.30 -26.20 5.32
N ARG A 204 0.48 -25.79 4.31
CA ARG A 204 1.94 -25.89 4.32
C ARG A 204 2.55 -25.06 5.46
N HIS A 205 2.00 -23.89 5.71
CA HIS A 205 2.46 -22.98 6.77
C HIS A 205 1.70 -23.16 8.09
N GLN A 206 0.86 -24.20 8.20
CA GLN A 206 0.08 -24.49 9.41
C GLN A 206 -0.84 -23.34 9.85
N VAL A 207 -1.32 -22.56 8.87
CA VAL A 207 -2.29 -21.48 9.07
C VAL A 207 -3.70 -21.98 8.80
N ILE A 208 -4.49 -22.10 9.85
CA ILE A 208 -5.90 -22.53 9.82
C ILE A 208 -6.77 -21.45 9.15
N ASP A 209 -6.48 -20.18 9.43
CA ASP A 209 -7.17 -19.00 8.89
C ASP A 209 -6.33 -17.76 9.19
N GLY A 210 -6.16 -16.89 8.20
CA GLY A 210 -5.34 -15.70 8.31
C GLY A 210 -5.98 -14.50 7.65
N GLY A 211 -5.72 -13.32 8.19
CA GLY A 211 -6.17 -12.04 7.65
C GLY A 211 -5.07 -11.00 7.66
N VAL A 212 -4.91 -10.29 6.54
CA VAL A 212 -4.12 -9.07 6.44
C VAL A 212 -5.06 -7.89 6.65
N PHE A 213 -4.77 -7.06 7.63
CA PHE A 213 -5.48 -5.82 7.93
C PHE A 213 -4.55 -4.63 7.67
N ALA A 214 -5.14 -3.47 7.38
CA ALA A 214 -4.38 -2.24 7.18
C ALA A 214 -4.87 -1.13 8.09
N PHE A 215 -3.92 -0.40 8.66
CA PHE A 215 -4.13 0.90 9.25
C PHE A 215 -3.75 1.96 8.22
N VAL A 216 -4.66 2.88 7.95
CA VAL A 216 -4.56 3.80 6.82
C VAL A 216 -4.54 5.26 7.24
N MET A 217 -3.83 6.08 6.47
CA MET A 217 -4.01 7.53 6.42
C MET A 217 -4.85 7.89 5.20
N GLY A 218 -6.06 8.44 5.40
CA GLY A 218 -7.04 8.53 4.31
C GLY A 218 -7.47 7.13 3.88
N THR A 219 -7.01 6.66 2.71
CA THR A 219 -7.16 5.26 2.27
C THR A 219 -5.83 4.54 2.02
N ASP A 220 -4.71 5.25 2.17
CA ASP A 220 -3.35 4.78 1.95
C ASP A 220 -2.89 3.88 3.10
N PRO A 221 -2.53 2.61 2.86
CA PRO A 221 -2.07 1.70 3.91
C PRO A 221 -0.69 2.11 4.40
N GLU A 222 -0.59 2.41 5.70
CA GLU A 222 0.66 2.86 6.33
C GLU A 222 1.27 1.75 7.20
N LEU A 223 0.42 0.94 7.85
CA LEU A 223 0.83 -0.19 8.69
C LEU A 223 -0.02 -1.40 8.35
N ILE A 224 0.64 -2.55 8.17
CA ILE A 224 0.00 -3.83 7.89
C ILE A 224 0.04 -4.70 9.15
N LEU A 225 -1.12 -5.27 9.51
CA LEU A 225 -1.30 -6.19 10.63
C LEU A 225 -1.73 -7.56 10.10
N LEU A 226 -0.93 -8.58 10.36
CA LEU A 226 -1.31 -9.97 10.13
C LEU A 226 -1.93 -10.51 11.41
N ILE A 227 -3.06 -11.21 11.29
CA ILE A 227 -3.63 -12.04 12.35
C ILE A 227 -3.83 -13.44 11.78
N GLU A 228 -3.19 -14.43 12.40
CA GLU A 228 -3.23 -15.83 11.95
C GLU A 228 -3.69 -16.74 13.09
N ALA A 229 -4.67 -17.60 12.81
CA ALA A 229 -4.92 -18.80 13.61
C ALA A 229 -3.96 -19.87 13.11
N VAL A 230 -3.04 -20.29 13.96
CA VAL A 230 -2.01 -21.28 13.62
C VAL A 230 -2.16 -22.53 14.47
N GLU A 231 -1.82 -23.68 13.89
CA GLU A 231 -1.57 -24.87 14.69
C GLU A 231 -0.28 -24.68 15.50
N SER A 232 -0.26 -25.22 16.72
CA SER A 232 0.94 -25.18 17.57
C SER A 232 0.98 -26.37 18.52
N ALA A 233 2.11 -26.57 19.20
CA ALA A 233 2.27 -27.68 20.14
C ALA A 233 1.21 -27.68 21.27
N ASP A 234 0.77 -26.49 21.70
CA ASP A 234 -0.26 -26.32 22.75
C ASP A 234 -1.69 -26.27 22.18
N GLY A 235 -1.85 -26.61 20.89
CA GLY A 235 -3.09 -26.51 20.13
C GLY A 235 -3.26 -25.21 19.33
N PRO A 236 -4.40 -25.03 18.64
CA PRO A 236 -4.68 -23.85 17.84
C PRO A 236 -4.64 -22.55 18.65
N GLN A 237 -3.92 -21.54 18.15
CA GLN A 237 -3.83 -20.22 18.80
C GLN A 237 -3.76 -19.06 17.81
N TRP A 238 -4.16 -17.87 18.24
CA TRP A 238 -4.00 -16.65 17.46
C TRP A 238 -2.62 -16.01 17.66
N ARG A 239 -1.99 -15.65 16.54
CA ARG A 239 -0.78 -14.85 16.49
C ARG A 239 -1.01 -13.58 15.69
N PHE A 240 -0.16 -12.59 15.92
CA PHE A 240 -0.10 -11.38 15.12
C PHE A 240 1.33 -11.05 14.72
N ALA A 241 1.47 -10.29 13.65
CA ALA A 241 2.69 -9.59 13.27
C ALA A 241 2.34 -8.24 12.65
N ALA A 242 3.25 -7.28 12.76
CA ALA A 242 3.07 -5.94 12.22
C ALA A 242 4.28 -5.55 11.38
N VAL A 243 4.03 -4.80 10.29
CA VAL A 243 5.06 -4.23 9.44
C VAL A 243 4.66 -2.84 8.97
N GLN A 244 5.67 -2.02 8.64
CA GLN A 244 5.45 -0.75 7.98
C GLN A 244 5.16 -0.94 6.49
N LEU A 245 4.29 -0.10 5.94
CA LEU A 245 4.14 0.15 4.51
C LEU A 245 4.11 1.66 4.33
N SER A 246 5.15 2.29 4.85
CA SER A 246 5.34 3.73 4.89
C SER A 246 6.81 4.05 5.11
N ASN A 247 7.19 5.29 4.77
CA ASN A 247 8.44 5.86 5.25
C ASN A 247 8.35 6.44 6.68
N LEU A 248 7.17 6.59 7.25
CA LEU A 248 7.01 7.18 8.58
C LEU A 248 7.45 6.21 9.68
N PRO A 249 7.95 6.72 10.83
CA PRO A 249 8.02 5.88 12.02
C PRO A 249 6.59 5.55 12.48
N LEU A 250 6.39 4.34 12.97
CA LEU A 250 5.07 3.82 13.32
C LEU A 250 5.13 3.07 14.64
N GLN A 251 3.99 3.04 15.31
CA GLN A 251 3.75 2.30 16.54
C GLN A 251 2.47 1.49 16.40
N LEU A 252 2.45 0.31 17.03
CA LEU A 252 1.26 -0.50 17.21
C LEU A 252 1.08 -0.82 18.70
N ASP A 253 -0.07 -0.42 19.22
CA ASP A 253 -0.51 -0.76 20.57
C ASP A 253 -1.57 -1.85 20.52
N TYR A 254 -1.59 -2.72 21.53
CA TYR A 254 -2.65 -3.67 21.80
C TYR A 254 -3.18 -3.41 23.21
N LYS A 255 -4.46 -3.00 23.34
CA LYS A 255 -5.09 -2.64 24.63
C LYS A 255 -4.18 -1.76 25.50
N ASP A 256 -3.80 -0.60 24.95
CA ASP A 256 -3.00 0.44 25.61
C ASP A 256 -1.55 0.04 25.93
N SER A 257 -1.09 -1.13 25.48
CA SER A 257 0.30 -1.57 25.64
C SER A 257 1.01 -1.60 24.29
N ARG A 258 2.18 -0.97 24.19
CA ARG A 258 3.00 -1.03 22.98
C ARG A 258 3.50 -2.44 22.74
N VAL A 259 3.24 -2.96 21.55
CA VAL A 259 3.63 -4.31 21.13
C VAL A 259 4.55 -4.34 19.92
N TRP A 260 4.63 -3.24 19.16
CA TRP A 260 5.53 -3.11 18.03
C TRP A 260 5.78 -1.62 17.71
N GLU A 261 6.96 -1.32 17.18
CA GLU A 261 7.31 0.00 16.64
C GLU A 261 8.39 -0.14 15.57
N CYS A 262 8.52 0.88 14.72
CA CYS A 262 9.60 1.03 13.77
C CYS A 262 10.05 2.49 13.67
N GLU A 263 11.32 2.66 13.29
CA GLU A 263 11.89 3.96 12.97
C GLU A 263 11.50 4.40 11.56
N ARG A 264 11.77 5.67 11.25
CA ARG A 264 11.62 6.22 9.90
C ARG A 264 12.42 5.39 8.89
N ALA A 265 11.75 4.90 7.87
CA ALA A 265 12.40 4.10 6.83
C ALA A 265 13.42 4.95 6.05
N VAL A 266 14.56 4.35 5.75
CA VAL A 266 15.52 4.92 4.80
C VAL A 266 15.22 4.36 3.42
N PRO A 267 14.85 5.20 2.45
CA PRO A 267 14.55 4.74 1.09
C PRO A 267 15.82 4.29 0.37
N TYR A 268 15.66 3.46 -0.67
CA TYR A 268 16.74 2.91 -1.50
C TYR A 268 17.71 2.00 -0.74
N VAL A 269 17.27 1.38 0.36
CA VAL A 269 18.07 0.40 1.12
C VAL A 269 17.55 -1.00 0.83
N GLY A 270 18.23 -1.72 -0.07
CA GLY A 270 17.80 -3.02 -0.58
C GLY A 270 18.04 -4.21 0.34
N ASN A 271 18.74 -4.05 1.47
CA ASN A 271 19.09 -5.19 2.35
C ASN A 271 18.22 -5.31 3.62
N LEU A 272 17.18 -4.48 3.74
CA LEU A 272 16.25 -4.51 4.87
C LEU A 272 14.91 -5.15 4.48
N PRO A 273 14.15 -5.69 5.45
CA PRO A 273 12.80 -6.21 5.21
C PRO A 273 11.83 -5.23 4.56
N HIS A 274 12.06 -3.92 4.71
CA HIS A 274 11.31 -2.88 4.05
C HIS A 274 12.18 -2.24 2.97
N PHE A 275 11.62 -2.04 1.80
CA PHE A 275 12.31 -1.43 0.68
C PHE A 275 11.39 -0.49 -0.08
N MET A 276 11.82 0.75 -0.28
CA MET A 276 11.04 1.75 -0.98
C MET A 276 11.90 2.65 -1.85
N TYR A 277 11.34 3.13 -2.95
CA TYR A 277 12.00 4.08 -3.84
C TYR A 277 10.98 4.83 -4.70
N TRP A 278 11.40 5.95 -5.31
CA TRP A 278 10.52 6.84 -6.04
C TRP A 278 11.01 7.18 -7.44
N GLY A 279 10.05 7.45 -8.33
CA GLY A 279 10.31 7.98 -9.67
C GLY A 279 11.08 6.99 -10.54
N VAL A 280 10.66 5.73 -10.56
CA VAL A 280 11.27 4.68 -11.39
C VAL A 280 10.80 4.66 -12.82
N SER A 281 9.66 5.28 -13.09
CA SER A 281 9.18 5.54 -14.43
C SER A 281 8.23 6.74 -14.40
N GLU A 282 8.09 7.40 -15.56
CA GLU A 282 7.08 8.42 -15.79
C GLU A 282 6.14 7.95 -16.89
N ARG A 283 4.83 8.09 -16.65
CA ARG A 283 3.76 7.71 -17.58
C ARG A 283 2.81 8.88 -17.77
N ASP A 284 2.15 8.95 -18.91
CA ASP A 284 1.18 10.01 -19.19
C ASP A 284 0.05 9.96 -18.18
N ARG A 285 -0.35 11.12 -17.63
CA ARG A 285 -1.38 11.27 -16.59
C ARG A 285 -2.72 10.70 -17.05
N VAL A 286 -3.03 10.88 -18.32
CA VAL A 286 -4.22 10.34 -18.98
C VAL A 286 -3.73 9.23 -19.90
N ILE A 287 -3.43 8.07 -19.32
CA ILE A 287 -3.20 6.85 -20.10
C ILE A 287 -4.47 6.61 -20.90
N GLN A 288 -4.39 6.64 -22.23
CA GLN A 288 -5.53 6.44 -23.13
C GLN A 288 -5.95 4.98 -23.19
#